data_AF-A0A3D4N2U1-F1
#
_entry.id   AF-A0A3D4N2U1-F1
#
_cell.length_a   1.000
_cell.length_b   1.000
_cell.length_c   1.000
_cell.angle_alpha   90.00
_cell.angle_beta   90.00
_cell.angle_gamma   90.00
#
_symmetry.space_group_name_H-M   'P 1'
#
loop_
_entity.id
_entity.type
_entity.pdbx_description
1 polymer ?
#
loop_
_entity_poly.entity_id
_entity_poly.type
_entity_poly.pdbx_seq_one_letter_code
_entity_poly.pdbx_strand_id
1 'polypeptide(L)'
;MDTSTKEQTTKVYMKARERDLLFGIVLGISSIALCIYAHKISTDAIRIMDAQYFTAPGFFLLAIGIGLILMSIYLVIHSIKRGATLGWLLPKRLIARFREDKASQTILVFFYLYLYMVVFWDTIMFTKIRIPFWLNTMVFMNLVMFTFRVTKPKNIILISIITSFSVFFVFKYLIGVPLP
;
A
#
# COMPACT_ATOMS: atom_id res chain seq x y z
N MET A 1 8.06 20.45 37.61
CA MET A 1 7.59 19.79 36.38
C MET A 1 6.31 19.06 36.73
N ASP A 2 5.18 19.60 36.29
CA ASP A 2 3.85 19.30 36.79
C ASP A 2 3.42 17.85 36.51
N THR A 3 2.76 17.20 37.47
CA THR A 3 2.29 15.80 37.36
C THR A 3 1.35 15.60 36.17
N SER A 4 0.58 16.64 35.83
CA SER A 4 -0.28 16.72 34.64
C SER A 4 0.50 16.55 33.31
N THR A 5 1.70 17.14 33.21
CA THR A 5 2.50 17.12 31.98
C THR A 5 3.16 15.76 31.73
N LYS A 6 3.56 15.04 32.80
CA LYS A 6 4.08 13.67 32.71
C LYS A 6 3.00 12.66 32.30
N GLU A 7 1.77 12.84 32.77
CA GLU A 7 0.68 11.93 32.44
C GLU A 7 0.23 12.06 30.97
N GLN A 8 0.17 13.29 30.43
CA GLN A 8 -0.15 13.54 29.03
C GLN A 8 0.92 12.99 28.08
N THR A 9 2.20 13.22 28.36
CA THR A 9 3.29 12.70 27.52
C THR A 9 3.28 11.17 27.48
N THR A 10 3.10 10.51 28.62
CA THR A 10 3.02 9.04 28.71
C THR A 10 1.86 8.48 27.89
N LYS A 11 0.67 9.12 27.93
CA LYS A 11 -0.48 8.72 27.10
C LYS A 11 -0.22 8.86 25.61
N VAL A 12 0.47 9.93 25.18
CA VAL A 12 0.84 10.13 23.77
C VAL A 12 1.82 9.05 23.28
N TYR A 13 2.83 8.71 24.09
CA TYR A 13 3.79 7.65 23.73
C TYR A 13 3.16 6.26 23.65
N MET A 14 2.26 5.92 24.58
CA MET A 14 1.52 4.65 24.55
C MET A 14 0.66 4.55 23.28
N LYS A 15 0.00 5.65 22.91
CA LYS A 15 -0.85 5.74 21.72
C LYS A 15 -0.10 5.59 20.40
N ALA A 16 1.12 6.13 20.28
CA ALA A 16 1.96 5.93 19.10
C ALA A 16 2.38 4.46 18.93
N ARG A 17 2.73 3.77 20.03
CA ARG A 17 3.17 2.36 20.03
C ARG A 17 2.08 1.39 19.58
N GLU A 18 0.85 1.61 20.04
CA GLU A 18 -0.30 0.79 19.64
C GLU A 18 -0.63 0.95 18.15
N ARG A 19 -0.38 2.13 17.58
CA ARG A 19 -0.55 2.39 16.14
C ARG A 19 0.50 1.66 15.30
N ASP A 20 1.75 1.68 15.75
CA ASP A 20 2.84 0.98 15.06
C ASP A 20 2.63 -0.54 15.07
N LEU A 21 2.01 -1.07 16.14
CA LEU A 21 1.57 -2.46 16.22
C LEU A 21 0.47 -2.79 15.19
N LEU A 22 -0.59 -1.98 15.10
CA LEU A 22 -1.64 -2.17 14.08
C LEU A 22 -1.06 -2.09 12.68
N PHE A 23 -0.22 -1.09 12.43
CA PHE A 23 0.39 -0.91 11.13
C PHE A 23 1.25 -2.12 10.77
N GLY A 24 2.04 -2.63 11.72
CA GLY A 24 2.78 -3.88 11.55
C GLY A 24 1.86 -5.06 11.19
N ILE A 25 0.74 -5.25 11.87
CA ILE A 25 -0.20 -6.36 11.59
C ILE A 25 -0.83 -6.23 10.20
N VAL A 26 -1.38 -5.05 9.86
CA VAL A 26 -2.01 -4.79 8.56
C VAL A 26 -0.98 -4.96 7.45
N LEU A 27 0.20 -4.37 7.61
CA LEU A 27 1.30 -4.51 6.68
C LEU A 27 1.69 -5.99 6.50
N GLY A 28 1.72 -6.77 7.57
CA GLY A 28 2.03 -8.20 7.53
C GLY A 28 1.02 -8.97 6.68
N ILE A 29 -0.27 -8.81 6.95
CA ILE A 29 -1.35 -9.46 6.21
C ILE A 29 -1.30 -9.06 4.72
N SER A 30 -1.15 -7.77 4.43
CA SER A 30 -1.04 -7.27 3.06
C SER A 30 0.20 -7.82 2.33
N SER A 31 1.33 -7.95 3.03
CA SER A 31 2.58 -8.44 2.43
C SER A 31 2.54 -9.95 2.17
N ILE A 32 1.85 -10.72 3.02
CA ILE A 32 1.58 -12.14 2.78
C ILE A 32 0.70 -12.29 1.53
N ALA A 33 -0.38 -11.51 1.43
CA ALA A 33 -1.25 -11.53 0.25
C ALA A 33 -0.47 -11.15 -1.03
N LEU A 34 0.42 -10.16 -0.94
CA LEU A 34 1.30 -9.77 -2.04
C LEU A 34 2.23 -10.92 -2.46
N CYS A 35 2.85 -11.63 -1.52
CA CYS A 35 3.71 -12.77 -1.84
C CYS A 35 2.95 -13.89 -2.55
N ILE A 36 1.73 -14.19 -2.09
CA ILE A 36 0.86 -15.20 -2.74
C ILE A 36 0.53 -14.77 -4.16
N TYR A 37 0.18 -13.50 -4.36
CA TYR A 37 -0.14 -12.96 -5.67
C TYR A 37 1.07 -12.96 -6.62
N ALA A 38 2.23 -12.54 -6.12
CA ALA A 38 3.49 -12.55 -6.84
C ALA A 38 3.88 -13.98 -7.27
N HIS A 39 3.71 -14.95 -6.37
CA HIS A 39 3.94 -16.35 -6.68
C HIS A 39 3.00 -16.86 -7.78
N LYS A 40 1.70 -16.55 -7.71
CA LYS A 40 0.73 -16.92 -8.75
C LYS A 40 1.10 -16.36 -10.13
N ILE A 41 1.41 -15.07 -10.21
CA ILE A 41 1.86 -14.44 -11.47
C ILE A 41 3.10 -15.14 -12.01
N SER A 42 4.06 -15.45 -11.13
CA SER A 42 5.29 -16.13 -11.53
C SER A 42 4.99 -17.52 -12.08
N THR A 43 4.14 -18.30 -11.44
CA THR A 43 3.76 -19.64 -11.90
C THR A 43 2.98 -19.62 -13.20
N ASP A 44 2.09 -18.64 -13.39
CA ASP A 44 1.31 -18.51 -14.62
C ASP A 44 2.21 -18.11 -15.80
N ALA A 45 3.17 -17.21 -15.58
CA ALA A 45 4.15 -16.83 -16.61
C ALA A 45 5.05 -17.99 -17.03
N ILE A 46 5.48 -18.84 -16.08
CA ILE A 46 6.29 -20.03 -16.37
C ILE A 46 5.49 -21.03 -17.21
N ARG A 47 4.21 -21.24 -16.89
CA ARG A 47 3.35 -22.18 -17.63
C ARG A 47 3.07 -21.74 -19.07
N ILE A 48 2.95 -20.44 -19.30
CA ILE A 48 2.55 -19.89 -20.61
C ILE A 48 3.76 -19.62 -21.50
N MET A 49 4.87 -19.16 -20.94
CA MET A 49 6.03 -18.67 -21.71
C MET A 49 7.29 -19.51 -21.55
N ASP A 50 7.24 -20.63 -20.80
CA ASP A 50 8.38 -21.49 -20.46
C ASP A 50 9.58 -20.70 -19.88
N ALA A 51 9.26 -19.60 -19.20
CA ALA A 51 10.24 -18.66 -18.65
C ALA A 51 10.88 -19.22 -17.38
N GLN A 52 12.13 -18.85 -17.10
CA GLN A 52 12.79 -19.22 -15.85
C GLN A 52 12.23 -18.37 -14.68
N TYR A 53 12.12 -18.95 -13.48
CA TYR A 53 11.46 -18.30 -12.33
C TYR A 53 12.03 -16.91 -12.00
N PHE A 54 13.34 -16.70 -12.16
CA PHE A 54 13.98 -15.41 -11.88
C PHE A 54 13.73 -14.33 -12.95
N THR A 55 13.31 -14.74 -14.16
CA THR A 55 12.89 -13.82 -15.23
C THR A 55 11.40 -13.51 -15.20
N ALA A 56 10.64 -14.23 -14.37
CA ALA A 56 9.21 -14.06 -14.29
C ALA A 56 8.85 -12.72 -13.60
N PRO A 57 7.79 -12.03 -14.06
CA PRO A 57 7.41 -10.72 -13.54
C PRO A 57 7.04 -10.73 -12.04
N GLY A 58 6.66 -11.90 -11.51
CA GLY A 58 6.35 -12.08 -10.09
C GLY A 58 7.57 -12.13 -9.16
N PHE A 59 8.77 -12.39 -9.66
CA PHE A 59 9.96 -12.59 -8.83
C PHE A 59 10.33 -11.35 -8.01
N PHE A 60 10.36 -10.18 -8.65
CA PHE A 60 10.71 -8.92 -8.00
C PHE A 60 9.66 -8.50 -6.96
N LEU A 61 8.38 -8.71 -7.28
CA LEU A 61 7.26 -8.50 -6.37
C LEU A 61 7.36 -9.38 -5.13
N LEU A 62 7.81 -10.63 -5.30
CA LEU A 62 8.01 -11.57 -4.20
C LEU A 62 9.17 -11.12 -3.30
N ALA A 63 10.28 -10.65 -3.87
CA ALA A 63 11.39 -10.07 -3.10
C ALA A 63 10.98 -8.84 -2.27
N ILE A 64 10.20 -7.93 -2.87
CA ILE A 64 9.62 -6.77 -2.18
C ILE A 64 8.68 -7.24 -1.05
N GLY A 65 7.81 -8.21 -1.33
CA GLY A 65 6.88 -8.77 -0.34
C GLY A 65 7.59 -9.36 0.87
N ILE A 66 8.69 -10.10 0.66
CA ILE A 66 9.53 -10.63 1.75
C ILE A 66 10.11 -9.48 2.59
N GLY A 67 10.64 -8.43 1.96
CA GLY A 67 11.16 -7.26 2.66
C GLY A 67 10.10 -6.57 3.52
N LEU A 68 8.86 -6.45 3.03
CA LEU A 68 7.76 -5.88 3.77
C LEU A 68 7.30 -6.78 4.94
N ILE A 69 7.34 -8.11 4.78
CA ILE A 69 7.08 -9.06 5.88
C ILE A 69 8.11 -8.86 7.00
N LEU A 70 9.39 -8.75 6.67
CA LEU A 70 10.45 -8.52 7.66
C LEU A 70 10.23 -7.21 8.41
N MET A 71 9.86 -6.14 7.71
CA MET A 71 9.54 -4.85 8.34
C MET A 71 8.28 -4.91 9.21
N SER A 72 7.25 -5.63 8.77
CA SER A 72 6.05 -5.89 9.56
C SER A 72 6.39 -6.61 10.87
N ILE A 73 7.16 -7.69 10.79
CA ILE A 73 7.60 -8.46 11.96
C ILE A 73 8.42 -7.57 12.90
N TYR A 74 9.36 -6.79 12.35
CA TYR A 74 10.17 -5.86 13.14
C TYR A 74 9.29 -4.85 13.90
N LEU A 75 8.31 -4.23 13.24
CA LEU A 75 7.37 -3.28 13.84
C LEU A 75 6.53 -3.91 14.94
N VAL A 76 6.02 -5.13 14.71
CA VAL A 76 5.24 -5.87 15.71
C VAL A 76 6.10 -6.18 16.94
N ILE A 77 7.29 -6.76 16.74
CA ILE A 77 8.21 -7.11 17.84
C ILE A 77 8.62 -5.86 18.62
N HIS A 78 8.98 -4.78 17.92
CA HIS A 78 9.41 -3.53 18.55
C HIS A 78 8.27 -2.90 19.36
N SER A 79 7.05 -2.93 18.84
CA SER A 79 5.88 -2.39 19.53
C SER A 79 5.53 -3.18 20.78
N ILE A 80 5.57 -4.52 20.71
CA ILE A 80 5.34 -5.41 21.86
C ILE A 80 6.42 -5.21 22.92
N LYS A 81 7.71 -5.18 22.54
CA LYS A 81 8.83 -4.94 23.47
C LYS A 81 8.73 -3.59 24.19
N ARG A 82 8.03 -2.61 23.62
CA ARG A 82 7.76 -1.30 24.23
C ARG A 82 6.44 -1.22 25.00
N GLY A 83 5.81 -2.36 25.29
CA GLY A 83 4.62 -2.44 26.14
C GLY A 83 3.30 -2.13 25.43
N ALA A 84 3.25 -2.22 24.09
CA ALA A 84 1.96 -2.18 23.40
C ALA A 84 1.11 -3.38 23.82
N THR A 85 -0.14 -3.15 24.20
CA THR A 85 -1.06 -4.19 24.64
C THR A 85 -2.09 -4.50 23.56
N LEU A 86 -2.38 -5.79 23.35
CA LEU A 86 -3.43 -6.24 22.41
C LEU A 86 -4.85 -5.92 22.91
N GLY A 87 -5.02 -5.33 24.10
CA GLY A 87 -6.34 -4.94 24.63
C GLY A 87 -7.08 -3.91 23.78
N TRP A 88 -6.42 -3.29 22.80
CA TRP A 88 -7.04 -2.41 21.81
C TRP A 88 -7.72 -3.16 20.64
N LEU A 89 -7.50 -4.48 20.46
CA LEU A 89 -8.20 -5.30 19.45
C LEU A 89 -9.72 -5.44 19.71
N LEU A 90 -10.21 -4.95 20.85
CA LEU A 90 -11.64 -4.90 21.14
C LEU A 90 -12.36 -3.94 20.16
N PRO A 91 -13.38 -4.41 19.42
CA PRO A 91 -13.99 -3.68 18.31
C PRO A 91 -14.57 -2.31 18.70
N LYS A 92 -14.98 -2.12 19.96
CA LYS A 92 -15.49 -0.84 20.47
C LYS A 92 -14.42 0.27 20.55
N ARG A 93 -13.15 -0.06 20.78
CA ARG A 93 -12.04 0.92 20.84
C ARG A 93 -11.34 1.10 19.49
N LEU A 94 -11.54 0.17 18.55
CA LEU A 94 -11.05 0.26 17.17
C LEU A 94 -11.74 1.41 16.43
N ILE A 95 -13.08 1.41 16.43
CA ILE A 95 -13.91 2.39 15.67
C ILE A 95 -13.60 3.84 16.10
N ALA A 96 -13.40 4.08 17.39
CA ALA A 96 -13.08 5.41 17.91
C ALA A 96 -11.70 5.93 17.43
N ARG A 97 -10.76 5.02 17.14
CA ARG A 97 -9.39 5.38 16.71
C ARG A 97 -9.22 5.43 15.20
N PHE A 98 -10.05 4.69 14.46
CA PHE A 98 -10.22 4.84 13.01
C PHE A 98 -10.65 6.27 12.64
N ARG A 99 -11.29 6.99 13.57
CA ARG A 99 -11.69 8.38 13.44
C ARG A 99 -10.55 9.39 13.66
N GLU A 100 -9.33 8.95 13.97
CA GLU A 100 -8.15 9.82 14.02
C GLU A 100 -7.62 10.07 12.60
N ASP A 101 -7.40 11.34 12.25
CA ASP A 101 -7.07 11.79 10.89
C ASP A 101 -5.95 10.99 10.22
N LYS A 102 -4.91 10.62 10.97
CA LYS A 102 -3.76 9.89 10.44
C LYS A 102 -4.06 8.41 10.15
N ALA A 103 -4.91 7.76 10.94
CA ALA A 103 -5.30 6.38 10.69
C ALA A 103 -6.26 6.33 9.49
N SER A 104 -7.20 7.27 9.45
CA SER A 104 -8.11 7.47 8.31
C SER A 104 -7.32 7.66 7.01
N GLN A 105 -6.28 8.51 7.00
CA GLN A 105 -5.43 8.71 5.83
C GLN A 105 -4.82 7.39 5.31
N THR A 106 -4.22 6.58 6.19
CA THR A 106 -3.64 5.29 5.79
C THR A 106 -4.69 4.33 5.23
N ILE A 107 -5.86 4.24 5.86
CA ILE A 107 -6.97 3.42 5.37
C ILE A 107 -7.45 3.92 4.02
N LEU A 108 -7.45 5.24 3.81
CA LEU A 108 -7.86 5.87 2.57
C LEU A 108 -6.85 5.56 1.45
N VAL A 109 -5.55 5.48 1.74
CA VAL A 109 -4.54 4.94 0.80
C VAL A 109 -4.85 3.49 0.43
N PHE A 110 -5.07 2.62 1.43
CA PHE A 110 -5.41 1.21 1.18
C PHE A 110 -6.73 1.06 0.42
N PHE A 111 -7.71 1.91 0.70
CA PHE A 111 -8.99 1.96 0.00
C PHE A 111 -8.81 2.38 -1.46
N TYR A 112 -7.98 3.39 -1.74
CA TYR A 112 -7.65 3.77 -3.11
C TYR A 112 -6.90 2.65 -3.83
N LEU A 113 -5.93 1.99 -3.19
CA LEU A 113 -5.24 0.82 -3.74
C LEU A 113 -6.21 -0.32 -4.08
N TYR A 114 -7.17 -0.58 -3.20
CA TYR A 114 -8.24 -1.54 -3.45
C TYR A 114 -9.12 -1.10 -4.62
N LEU A 115 -9.53 0.16 -4.67
CA LEU A 115 -10.30 0.72 -5.78
C LEU A 115 -9.55 0.60 -7.11
N TYR A 116 -8.24 0.81 -7.10
CA TYR A 116 -7.36 0.61 -8.25
C TYR A 116 -7.33 -0.85 -8.71
N MET A 117 -7.17 -1.80 -7.77
CA MET A 117 -7.20 -3.22 -8.07
C MET A 117 -8.57 -3.72 -8.57
N VAL A 118 -9.68 -3.11 -8.13
CA VAL A 118 -11.02 -3.59 -8.49
C VAL A 118 -11.58 -2.91 -9.74
N VAL A 119 -11.45 -1.58 -9.83
CA VAL A 119 -12.09 -0.78 -10.88
C VAL A 119 -11.22 -0.66 -12.12
N PHE A 120 -9.91 -0.76 -11.94
CA PHE A 120 -8.95 -0.22 -12.88
C PHE A 120 -7.93 -1.26 -13.38
N TRP A 121 -7.99 -2.51 -12.91
CA TRP A 121 -6.95 -3.52 -13.16
C TRP A 121 -6.83 -4.00 -14.62
N ASP A 122 -7.90 -3.99 -15.42
CA ASP A 122 -7.83 -4.39 -16.83
C ASP A 122 -9.01 -3.83 -17.63
N THR A 123 -10.22 -4.09 -17.16
CA THR A 123 -11.45 -3.58 -17.76
C THR A 123 -12.30 -2.94 -16.68
N ILE A 124 -12.86 -1.76 -16.94
CA ILE A 124 -13.85 -1.21 -16.01
C ILE A 124 -15.01 -2.21 -15.95
N MET A 125 -15.24 -2.80 -14.77
CA MET A 125 -16.21 -3.88 -14.55
C MET A 125 -17.60 -3.54 -15.10
N PHE A 126 -17.95 -2.25 -15.12
CA PHE A 126 -19.24 -1.74 -15.56
C PHE A 126 -19.33 -1.44 -17.06
N THR A 127 -18.27 -0.90 -17.66
CA THR A 127 -18.28 -0.45 -19.06
C THR A 127 -17.57 -1.39 -20.03
N LYS A 128 -16.81 -2.38 -19.56
CA LYS A 128 -15.98 -3.30 -20.37
C LYS A 128 -15.03 -2.59 -21.35
N ILE A 129 -14.80 -1.29 -21.19
CA ILE A 129 -13.82 -0.52 -21.96
C ILE A 129 -12.45 -0.79 -21.34
N ARG A 130 -11.51 -1.24 -22.17
CA ARG A 130 -10.11 -1.40 -21.77
C ARG A 130 -9.46 -0.03 -21.75
N ILE A 131 -9.10 0.43 -20.56
CA ILE A 131 -8.41 1.72 -20.40
C ILE A 131 -6.91 1.45 -20.44
N PRO A 132 -6.15 2.17 -21.29
CA PRO A 132 -4.71 1.98 -21.35
C PRO A 132 -4.05 2.29 -19.99
N PHE A 133 -3.12 1.45 -19.57
CA PHE A 133 -2.49 1.51 -18.24
C PHE A 133 -1.98 2.90 -17.83
N TRP A 134 -1.44 3.68 -18.78
CA TRP A 134 -0.94 5.04 -18.50
C TRP A 134 -2.06 6.00 -18.06
N LEU A 135 -3.24 5.93 -18.68
CA LEU A 135 -4.36 6.80 -18.34
C LEU A 135 -4.89 6.44 -16.94
N ASN A 136 -4.97 5.15 -16.67
CA ASN A 136 -5.39 4.64 -15.39
C ASN A 136 -4.42 5.05 -14.25
N THR A 137 -3.12 4.87 -14.44
CA THR A 137 -2.09 5.28 -13.48
C THR A 137 -2.15 6.80 -13.23
N MET A 138 -2.41 7.60 -14.27
CA MET A 138 -2.56 9.05 -14.16
C MET A 138 -3.80 9.44 -13.34
N VAL A 139 -4.94 8.81 -13.57
CA VAL A 139 -6.19 9.06 -12.83
C VAL A 139 -6.04 8.65 -11.37
N PHE A 140 -5.43 7.49 -11.11
CA PHE A 140 -5.15 7.00 -9.77
C PHE A 140 -4.25 7.96 -8.99
N MET A 141 -3.11 8.35 -9.56
CA MET A 141 -2.18 9.31 -8.93
C MET A 141 -2.86 10.66 -8.67
N ASN A 142 -3.67 11.15 -9.63
CA ASN A 142 -4.44 12.38 -9.43
C ASN A 142 -5.39 12.26 -8.26
N LEU A 143 -6.21 11.21 -8.22
CA LEU A 143 -7.19 10.97 -7.14
C LEU A 143 -6.51 10.91 -5.77
N VAL A 144 -5.42 10.15 -5.67
CA VAL A 144 -4.66 10.01 -4.42
C VAL A 144 -4.09 11.36 -4.00
N MET A 145 -3.33 12.04 -4.87
CA MET A 145 -2.68 13.31 -4.54
C MET A 145 -3.68 14.44 -4.25
N PHE A 146 -4.82 14.45 -4.94
CA PHE A 146 -5.88 15.44 -4.72
C PHE A 146 -6.55 15.24 -3.37
N THR A 147 -6.84 13.98 -3.00
CA THR A 147 -7.45 13.66 -1.70
C THR A 147 -6.53 13.96 -0.53
N PHE A 148 -5.22 13.71 -0.67
CA PHE A 148 -4.25 14.07 0.36
C PHE A 148 -3.80 15.54 0.30
N ARG A 149 -4.30 16.33 -0.66
CA ARG A 149 -3.92 17.74 -0.90
C ARG A 149 -2.40 17.97 -0.78
N VAL A 150 -1.61 17.07 -1.36
CA VAL A 150 -0.15 17.04 -1.17
C VAL A 150 0.52 18.30 -1.72
N THR A 151 -0.05 18.90 -2.78
CA THR A 151 0.49 20.11 -3.42
C THR A 151 -0.60 20.88 -4.18
N LYS A 152 -0.21 21.96 -4.87
CA LYS A 152 -1.12 22.77 -5.71
C LYS A 152 -1.70 21.89 -6.84
N PRO A 153 -2.99 22.05 -7.20
CA PRO A 153 -3.66 21.17 -8.17
C PRO A 153 -2.97 21.13 -9.54
N LYS A 154 -2.35 22.23 -9.97
CA LYS A 154 -1.55 22.28 -11.21
C LYS A 154 -0.33 21.33 -11.17
N ASN A 155 0.34 21.26 -10.02
CA ASN A 155 1.50 20.39 -9.83
C ASN A 155 1.09 18.91 -9.73
N ILE A 156 -0.06 18.62 -9.13
CA ILE A 156 -0.61 17.26 -9.05
C ILE A 156 -0.81 16.68 -10.46
N ILE A 157 -1.42 17.46 -11.35
CA ILE A 157 -1.66 17.04 -12.74
C ILE A 157 -0.34 16.82 -13.46
N LEU A 158 0.61 17.76 -13.34
CA LEU A 158 1.91 17.67 -13.99
C LEU A 158 2.70 16.44 -13.53
N ILE A 159 2.80 16.22 -12.21
CA ILE A 159 3.52 15.07 -11.63
C ILE A 159 2.86 13.77 -12.07
N SER A 160 1.52 13.70 -12.06
CA SER A 160 0.80 12.50 -12.48
C SER A 160 1.03 12.16 -13.95
N ILE A 161 1.06 13.17 -14.84
CA ILE A 161 1.36 12.99 -16.27
C ILE A 161 2.80 12.48 -16.45
N ILE A 162 3.78 13.19 -15.88
CA ILE A 162 5.21 12.87 -16.04
C ILE A 162 5.50 11.47 -15.50
N THR A 163 4.98 11.15 -14.31
CA THR A 163 5.21 9.85 -13.67
C THR A 163 4.58 8.73 -14.48
N SER A 164 3.33 8.89 -14.92
CA SER A 164 2.64 7.88 -15.72
C SER A 164 3.36 7.61 -17.05
N PHE A 165 3.75 8.67 -17.78
CA PHE A 165 4.51 8.53 -19.02
C PHE A 165 5.87 7.89 -18.79
N SER A 166 6.57 8.25 -17.70
CA SER A 166 7.87 7.68 -17.37
C SER A 166 7.76 6.18 -17.08
N VAL A 167 6.77 5.77 -16.28
CA VAL A 167 6.51 4.35 -16.00
C VAL A 167 6.18 3.61 -17.29
N PHE A 168 5.26 4.14 -18.10
CA PHE A 168 4.92 3.53 -19.39
C PHE A 168 6.16 3.37 -20.29
N PHE A 169 7.00 4.41 -20.40
CA PHE A 169 8.19 4.37 -21.23
C PHE A 169 9.21 3.34 -20.73
N VAL A 170 9.49 3.31 -19.43
CA VAL A 170 10.44 2.35 -18.84
C VAL A 170 9.96 0.92 -19.03
N PHE A 171 8.70 0.61 -18.72
CA PHE A 171 8.21 -0.75 -18.86
C PHE A 171 8.10 -1.20 -20.32
N LYS A 172 7.68 -0.30 -21.23
CA LYS A 172 7.54 -0.62 -22.65
C LYS A 172 8.88 -0.74 -23.37
N TYR A 173 9.81 0.19 -23.15
CA TYR A 173 11.06 0.27 -23.93
C TYR A 173 12.28 -0.30 -23.21
N LEU A 174 12.38 -0.20 -21.89
CA LEU A 174 13.52 -0.76 -21.15
C LEU A 174 13.28 -2.22 -20.76
N ILE A 175 12.10 -2.54 -20.24
CA ILE A 175 11.81 -3.86 -19.65
C ILE A 175 11.16 -4.80 -20.68
N GLY A 176 10.56 -4.25 -21.74
CA GLY A 176 9.91 -5.04 -22.80
C GLY A 176 8.64 -5.76 -22.34
N VAL A 177 8.06 -5.34 -21.21
CA VAL A 177 6.84 -5.94 -20.67
C VAL A 177 5.64 -5.22 -21.27
N PRO A 178 4.73 -5.92 -21.99
CA PRO A 178 3.48 -5.34 -22.45
C PRO A 178 2.59 -5.07 -21.24
N LEU A 179 2.56 -3.80 -20.81
CA LEU A 179 1.54 -3.33 -19.87
C LEU A 179 0.16 -3.36 -20.56
N PRO A 180 -0.91 -3.73 -19.83
CA PRO A 180 -2.26 -3.87 -20.38
C PRO A 180 -2.85 -2.59 -20.99
#